data_AF-F5B2G0-F1
#
_entry.id   AF-F5B2G0-F1
#
_cell.length_a   1.000
_cell.length_b   1.000
_cell.length_c   1.000
_cell.angle_alpha   90.00
_cell.angle_beta   90.00
_cell.angle_gamma   90.00
#
_symmetry.space_group_name_H-M   'P 1'
#
loop_
_entity.id
_entity.type
_entity.pdbx_description
1 polymer ?
#
loop_
_entity_poly.entity_id
_entity_poly.type
_entity_poly.pdbx_seq_one_letter_code
_entity_poly.pdbx_strand_id
1 'polypeptide(L)'
;QCAIIMFDVTSRVTYKNVPNWHRDLVRVCENIPIVLCGNKVDIKDRKVKAKSIVFHRKKNLQYYDISAKSNYNFEKPFLWLARK
;
A
#
# COMPACT_ATOMS: atom_id res chain seq x y z
N GLN A 1 -4.63 10.43 -13.52
CA GLN A 1 -5.48 9.46 -12.77
C GLN A 1 -4.56 8.50 -12.05
N CYS A 2 -4.87 8.10 -10.80
CA CYS A 2 -3.97 7.27 -10.00
C CYS A 2 -4.76 6.50 -8.92
N ALA A 3 -4.12 5.55 -8.23
CA ALA A 3 -4.75 4.79 -7.16
C ALA A 3 -3.84 4.51 -5.96
N ILE A 4 -4.47 4.26 -4.81
CA ILE A 4 -3.82 3.82 -3.58
C ILE A 4 -4.40 2.45 -3.22
N ILE A 5 -3.55 1.44 -3.08
CA ILE A 5 -3.94 0.16 -2.47
C ILE A 5 -3.43 0.18 -1.04
N MET A 6 -4.32 -0.03 -0.07
CA MET A 6 -3.97 0.02 1.35
C MET A 6 -4.31 -1.31 2.03
N PHE A 7 -3.44 -1.76 2.92
CA PHE A 7 -3.70 -2.90 3.80
C PHE A 7 -3.36 -2.55 5.25
N ASP A 8 -3.83 -3.37 6.18
CA ASP A 8 -3.61 -3.21 7.61
C ASP A 8 -2.43 -4.09 8.05
N VAL A 9 -1.37 -3.48 8.60
CA VAL A 9 -0.18 -4.23 9.03
C VAL A 9 -0.45 -5.16 10.22
N THR A 10 -1.58 -5.00 10.91
CA THR A 10 -2.04 -5.86 12.01
C THR A 10 -2.94 -7.00 11.54
N SER A 11 -3.30 -7.06 10.24
CA SER A 11 -4.15 -8.12 9.68
C SER A 11 -3.52 -8.76 8.44
N ARG A 12 -3.00 -9.99 8.59
CA ARG A 12 -2.37 -10.75 7.50
C ARG A 12 -3.30 -10.98 6.31
N VAL A 13 -4.61 -11.11 6.56
CA VAL A 13 -5.62 -11.32 5.51
C VAL A 13 -5.68 -10.13 4.57
N THR A 14 -5.56 -8.90 5.08
CA THR A 14 -5.60 -7.70 4.23
C THR A 14 -4.42 -7.66 3.26
N TYR A 15 -3.22 -8.04 3.71
CA TYR A 15 -2.07 -8.14 2.81
C TYR A 15 -2.22 -9.26 1.76
N LYS A 16 -2.81 -10.41 2.15
CA LYS A 16 -3.10 -11.51 1.21
C LYS A 16 -4.06 -11.10 0.08
N ASN A 17 -4.91 -10.10 0.29
CA ASN A 17 -5.88 -9.63 -0.70
C ASN A 17 -5.30 -8.59 -1.69
N VAL A 18 -4.15 -7.99 -1.40
CA VAL A 18 -3.50 -6.97 -2.27
C VAL A 18 -3.37 -7.43 -3.73
N PRO A 19 -2.95 -8.67 -4.05
CA PRO A 19 -2.87 -9.12 -5.43
C PRO A 19 -4.22 -9.12 -6.17
N ASN A 20 -5.32 -9.43 -5.46
CA ASN A 20 -6.66 -9.43 -6.04
C ASN A 20 -7.11 -8.00 -6.36
N TRP A 21 -6.97 -7.09 -5.40
CA TRP A 21 -7.30 -5.67 -5.61
C TRP A 21 -6.50 -5.04 -6.74
N HIS A 22 -5.19 -5.32 -6.81
CA HIS A 22 -4.35 -4.86 -7.90
C HIS A 22 -4.81 -5.42 -9.26
N ARG A 23 -5.13 -6.73 -9.32
CA ARG A 23 -5.62 -7.36 -10.56
C ARG A 23 -6.92 -6.70 -11.03
N ASP A 24 -7.87 -6.50 -10.13
CA ASP A 24 -9.18 -5.97 -10.49
C ASP A 24 -9.07 -4.50 -10.92
N LEU A 25 -8.16 -3.73 -10.31
CA LEU A 25 -7.88 -2.36 -10.71
C LEU A 25 -7.22 -2.27 -12.09
N VAL A 26 -6.19 -3.08 -12.36
CA VAL A 26 -5.49 -3.07 -13.67
C VAL A 26 -6.37 -3.55 -14.82
N ARG A 27 -7.39 -4.38 -14.54
CA ARG A 27 -8.38 -4.79 -15.55
C ARG A 27 -9.25 -3.64 -16.06
N VAL A 28 -9.43 -2.58 -15.27
CA VAL A 28 -10.30 -1.44 -15.61
C VAL A 28 -9.46 -0.21 -15.98
N CYS A 29 -8.38 0.03 -15.25
CA CYS A 29 -7.50 1.18 -15.43
C CYS A 29 -6.09 0.68 -15.78
N GLU A 30 -5.77 0.68 -17.07
CA GLU A 30 -4.43 0.33 -17.52
C GLU A 30 -3.43 1.47 -17.27
N ASN A 31 -2.21 1.13 -16.86
CA ASN A 31 -1.05 2.03 -16.78
C ASN A 31 -1.18 3.28 -15.88
N ILE A 32 -2.07 3.29 -14.89
CA ILE A 32 -2.12 4.39 -13.90
C ILE A 32 -1.07 4.21 -12.79
N PRO A 33 -0.52 5.29 -12.20
CA PRO A 33 0.33 5.21 -11.02
C PRO A 33 -0.42 4.61 -9.84
N ILE A 34 0.19 3.60 -9.19
CA ILE A 34 -0.37 2.93 -8.01
C ILE A 34 0.68 2.94 -6.90
N VAL A 35 0.27 3.35 -5.69
CA VAL A 35 1.08 3.24 -4.48
C VAL A 35 0.46 2.23 -3.52
N LEU A 36 1.31 1.39 -2.91
CA LEU A 36 0.94 0.43 -1.89
C LEU A 36 1.21 1.02 -0.50
N CYS A 37 0.23 0.98 0.39
CA CYS A 37 0.34 1.50 1.74
C CYS A 37 0.07 0.43 2.79
N GLY A 38 1.01 0.25 3.73
CA GLY A 38 0.78 -0.50 4.95
C GLY A 38 0.36 0.45 6.07
N ASN A 39 -0.92 0.44 6.44
CA ASN A 39 -1.49 1.34 7.45
C ASN A 39 -1.49 0.72 8.86
N LYS A 40 -1.67 1.56 9.87
CA LYS A 40 -1.69 1.24 11.31
C LYS A 40 -0.34 0.81 11.88
N VAL A 41 0.76 1.37 11.36
CA VAL A 41 2.12 1.05 11.85
C VAL A 41 2.41 1.56 13.26
N ASP A 42 1.52 2.36 13.82
CA ASP A 42 1.53 2.79 15.23
C ASP A 42 1.21 1.64 16.20
N ILE A 43 0.57 0.55 15.73
CA ILE A 43 0.25 -0.61 16.56
C ILE A 43 1.47 -1.52 16.70
N LYS A 44 1.92 -1.75 17.95
CA LYS A 44 3.11 -2.56 18.26
C LYS A 44 2.98 -4.02 17.81
N ASP A 45 1.79 -4.62 17.92
CA ASP A 45 1.52 -6.01 17.49
C ASP A 45 1.34 -6.12 15.96
N ARG A 46 2.42 -5.81 15.23
CA ARG A 46 2.45 -5.89 13.77
C ARG A 46 2.47 -7.35 13.31
N LYS A 47 1.43 -7.80 12.61
CA LYS A 47 1.30 -9.18 12.10
C LYS A 47 1.90 -9.39 10.71
N VAL A 48 2.09 -8.32 9.93
CA VAL A 48 2.71 -8.32 8.61
C VAL A 48 4.07 -7.64 8.69
N LYS A 49 5.16 -8.40 8.76
CA LYS A 49 6.53 -7.86 8.90
C LYS A 49 6.96 -7.13 7.62
N ALA A 50 7.70 -6.03 7.74
CA ALA A 50 8.21 -5.27 6.59
C ALA A 50 8.94 -6.16 5.56
N LYS A 51 9.76 -7.12 6.01
CA LYS A 51 10.46 -8.08 5.15
C LYS A 51 9.55 -8.98 4.31
N SER A 52 8.31 -9.22 4.75
CA SER A 52 7.33 -10.05 4.03
C SER A 52 6.56 -9.28 2.94
N ILE A 53 6.67 -7.94 2.93
CA ILE A 53 5.92 -7.08 2.03
C ILE A 53 6.73 -6.94 0.73
N VAL A 54 6.58 -7.91 -0.17
CA VAL A 54 7.38 -7.99 -1.42
C VAL A 54 6.58 -7.64 -2.68
N PHE A 55 5.26 -7.53 -2.58
CA PHE A 55 4.37 -7.31 -3.72
C PHE A 55 4.73 -6.04 -4.53
N HIS A 56 5.07 -4.94 -3.84
CA HIS A 56 5.45 -3.69 -4.49
C HIS A 56 6.65 -3.88 -5.43
N ARG A 57 7.65 -4.69 -5.06
CA ARG A 57 8.80 -5.01 -5.92
C ARG A 57 8.40 -5.83 -7.13
N LYS A 58 7.54 -6.84 -6.93
CA LYS A 58 7.04 -7.72 -8.01
C LYS A 58 6.24 -6.98 -9.08
N LYS A 59 5.59 -5.88 -8.72
CA LYS A 59 4.73 -5.08 -9.61
C LYS A 59 5.30 -3.68 -9.89
N ASN A 60 6.54 -3.40 -9.49
CA ASN A 60 7.19 -2.10 -9.63
C ASN A 60 6.35 -0.92 -9.09
N LEU A 61 5.72 -1.12 -7.93
CA LEU A 61 4.92 -0.12 -7.23
C LEU A 61 5.75 0.55 -6.15
N GLN A 62 5.38 1.79 -5.82
CA GLN A 62 5.93 2.44 -4.64
C GLN A 62 5.27 1.90 -3.36
N TYR A 63 6.04 1.81 -2.27
CA TYR A 63 5.53 1.35 -0.96
C TYR A 63 5.81 2.36 0.16
N TYR A 64 4.79 2.60 1.01
CA TYR A 64 4.96 3.35 2.25
C TYR A 64 4.31 2.64 3.44
N ASP A 65 5.06 2.56 4.54
CA ASP A 65 4.48 2.38 5.87
C ASP A 65 3.86 3.72 6.31
N ILE A 66 2.58 3.71 6.67
CA ILE A 66 1.83 4.89 7.11
C ILE A 66 1.05 4.62 8.39
N SER A 67 0.70 5.68 9.12
CA SER A 67 -0.37 5.64 10.11
C SER A 67 -1.26 6.85 9.95
N ALA A 68 -2.52 6.61 9.60
CA ALA A 68 -3.54 7.66 9.62
C ALA A 68 -3.82 8.18 11.04
N LYS A 69 -3.55 7.39 12.09
CA LYS A 69 -3.78 7.78 13.49
C LYS A 69 -2.70 8.70 14.02
N SER A 70 -1.42 8.35 13.80
CA SER A 70 -0.28 9.13 14.29
C SER A 70 0.26 10.15 13.28
N ASN A 71 -0.40 10.28 12.12
CA ASN A 71 0.03 11.10 11.00
C ASN A 71 1.40 10.71 10.41
N TYR A 72 1.90 9.50 10.71
CA TYR A 72 3.19 9.03 10.22
C TYR A 72 3.15 8.78 8.71
N ASN A 73 4.04 9.45 7.96
CA ASN A 73 4.15 9.38 6.49
C ASN A 73 2.83 9.66 5.73
N PHE A 74 1.85 10.31 6.37
CA PHE A 74 0.49 10.45 5.87
C PHE A 74 0.42 11.08 4.46
N GLU A 75 1.25 12.08 4.19
CA GLU A 75 1.27 12.81 2.93
C GLU A 75 2.09 12.13 1.82
N LYS A 76 3.00 11.21 2.18
CA LYS A 76 3.96 10.63 1.22
C LYS A 76 3.31 9.92 0.03
N PRO A 77 2.24 9.10 0.21
CA PRO A 77 1.54 8.48 -0.91
C PRO A 77 1.01 9.53 -1.89
N PHE A 78 0.36 10.58 -1.38
CA PHE A 78 -0.21 11.65 -2.21
C PHE A 78 0.86 12.44 -2.94
N LEU A 79 1.95 12.81 -2.26
CA LEU A 79 3.05 13.56 -2.87
C LEU A 79 3.75 12.76 -3.97
N TRP A 80 3.91 11.44 -3.79
CA TRP A 80 4.48 10.59 -4.83
C TRP A 80 3.57 10.50 -6.05
N LEU A 81 2.26 10.34 -5.85
CA LEU A 81 1.29 10.29 -6.94
C LEU A 81 1.18 11.62 -7.68
N ALA A 82 1.25 12.76 -6.97
CA ALA A 82 1.19 14.09 -7.58
C ALA A 82 2.41 14.42 -8.46
N ARG A 83 3.52 13.69 -8.32
CA ARG A 83 4.75 13.85 -9.12
C ARG A 83 4.81 12.89 -10.32
N LYS A 84 3.78 12.08 -10.54
CA LYS A 84 3.67 11.09 -11.62
C LYS A 84 2.62 11.52 -12.64
#